data_AF-A0A812IV63-F1
#
_entry.id   AF-A0A812IV63-F1
#
_cell.length_a   1.000
_cell.length_b   1.000
_cell.length_c   1.000
_cell.angle_alpha   90.00
_cell.angle_beta   90.00
_cell.angle_gamma   90.00
#
_symmetry.space_group_name_H-M   'P 1'
#
loop_
_entity.id
_entity.type
_entity.pdbx_description
1 polymer ?
#
loop_
_entity_poly.entity_id
_entity_poly.type
_entity_poly.pdbx_seq_one_letter_code
_entity_poly.pdbx_strand_id
1 'polypeptide(L)'
;VFVQQKCFKAVQVFARQTLLSPDLAFNAAASQKMSAWLATLSTAPWCWSSHQRQTLQEMLELAHLVCGGSGRESGRSDQVAPDRVLNVLGERTSRFVVVLEGVRNSANQQMILRTCEALGIQELWLVPPPSGAKYRAAMVRSRHASRGAERFLTLRRFATVEEVAACCKAESRELWASYCPPARTDGPAGIVAVPLVHGSVPHPLPRLALVLGTEGDGISAEMLRCANLAVFLPMYGFMQSLNVAVACGMILQRLFDLCPEARGDIPPEIQRHLAAMLHHLHIGEEEDQDAKVQFPPLE
;
A
#
# COMPACT_ATOMS: atom_id res chain seq x y z
N VAL A 1 -8.63 -36.13 -20.47
CA VAL A 1 -8.36 -34.68 -20.65
C VAL A 1 -9.52 -33.80 -20.16
N PHE A 2 -10.70 -33.77 -20.80
CA PHE A 2 -11.77 -32.81 -20.45
C PHE A 2 -12.35 -33.00 -19.02
N VAL A 3 -12.53 -34.25 -18.58
CA VAL A 3 -13.00 -34.57 -17.22
C VAL A 3 -11.92 -34.27 -16.18
N GLN A 4 -10.66 -34.59 -16.46
CA GLN A 4 -9.52 -34.31 -15.57
C GLN A 4 -9.35 -32.81 -15.31
N GLN A 5 -9.56 -31.96 -16.32
CA GLN A 5 -9.42 -30.51 -16.16
C GLN A 5 -10.56 -29.92 -15.32
N LYS A 6 -11.79 -30.45 -15.43
CA LYS A 6 -12.91 -30.05 -14.56
C LYS A 6 -12.72 -30.54 -13.12
N CYS A 7 -12.25 -31.78 -12.92
CA CYS A 7 -11.91 -32.30 -11.61
C CYS A 7 -10.77 -31.50 -10.96
N PHE A 8 -9.74 -31.15 -11.73
CA PHE A 8 -8.64 -30.31 -11.26
C PHE A 8 -9.14 -28.92 -10.83
N LYS A 9 -10.00 -28.28 -11.64
CA LYS A 9 -10.63 -27.01 -11.27
C LYS A 9 -11.44 -27.12 -9.98
N ALA A 10 -12.20 -28.21 -9.79
CA ALA A 10 -12.94 -28.44 -8.55
C ALA A 10 -12.01 -28.59 -7.33
N VAL A 11 -10.91 -29.35 -7.46
CA VAL A 11 -9.88 -29.49 -6.42
C VAL A 11 -9.23 -28.15 -6.10
N GLN A 12 -8.86 -27.37 -7.12
CA GLN A 12 -8.26 -26.04 -6.98
C GLN A 12 -9.21 -25.05 -6.30
N VAL A 13 -10.49 -25.03 -6.67
CA VAL A 13 -11.50 -24.18 -6.03
C VAL A 13 -11.73 -24.60 -4.58
N PHE A 14 -11.86 -25.90 -4.32
CA PHE A 14 -12.07 -26.43 -2.97
C PHE A 14 -10.88 -26.15 -2.06
N ALA A 15 -9.66 -26.42 -2.51
CA ALA A 15 -8.43 -26.12 -1.78
C ALA A 15 -8.31 -24.62 -1.49
N ARG A 16 -8.58 -23.77 -2.48
CA ARG A 16 -8.58 -22.29 -2.31
C ARG A 16 -9.60 -21.82 -1.29
N GLN A 17 -10.86 -22.23 -1.42
CA GLN A 17 -11.92 -21.80 -0.50
C GLN A 17 -11.67 -22.28 0.93
N THR A 18 -11.10 -23.48 1.08
CA THR A 18 -10.87 -24.06 2.39
C THR A 18 -9.63 -23.46 3.06
N LEU A 19 -8.53 -23.23 2.32
CA LEU A 19 -7.33 -22.54 2.83
C LEU A 19 -7.57 -21.06 3.15
N LEU A 20 -8.57 -20.44 2.50
CA LEU A 20 -9.01 -19.06 2.76
C LEU A 20 -10.08 -18.95 3.86
N SER A 21 -10.59 -20.09 4.38
CA SER A 21 -11.57 -20.07 5.46
C SER A 21 -10.87 -19.71 6.78
N PRO A 22 -11.32 -18.66 7.50
CA PRO A 22 -10.79 -18.32 8.82
C PRO A 22 -10.80 -19.52 9.77
N ASP A 23 -11.85 -20.34 9.70
CA ASP A 23 -12.07 -21.49 10.59
C ASP A 23 -11.01 -22.59 10.44
N LEU A 24 -10.40 -22.73 9.25
CA LEU A 24 -9.35 -23.72 9.02
C LEU A 24 -8.04 -23.33 9.71
N ALA A 25 -7.73 -22.02 9.72
CA ALA A 25 -6.57 -21.48 10.41
C ALA A 25 -6.65 -21.67 11.94
N PHE A 26 -7.87 -21.75 12.50
CA PHE A 26 -8.10 -22.00 13.92
C PHE A 26 -8.25 -23.49 14.28
N ASN A 27 -8.35 -24.40 13.30
CA ASN A 27 -8.53 -25.83 13.52
C ASN A 27 -7.35 -26.66 12.98
N ALA A 28 -6.36 -26.89 13.85
CA ALA A 28 -5.14 -27.63 13.53
C ALA A 28 -5.38 -29.04 12.96
N ALA A 29 -6.41 -29.74 13.43
CA ALA A 29 -6.74 -31.09 12.96
C ALA A 29 -7.33 -31.08 11.53
N ALA A 30 -8.12 -30.08 11.19
CA ALA A 30 -8.65 -29.91 9.83
C ALA A 30 -7.54 -29.49 8.86
N SER A 31 -6.67 -28.60 9.30
CA SER A 31 -5.46 -28.14 8.59
C SER A 31 -4.50 -29.28 8.24
N GLN A 32 -4.18 -30.16 9.21
CA GLN A 32 -3.32 -31.34 8.96
C GLN A 32 -3.95 -32.34 7.98
N LYS A 33 -5.26 -32.60 8.09
CA LYS A 33 -5.98 -33.48 7.15
C LYS A 33 -5.99 -32.92 5.74
N MET A 34 -6.13 -31.60 5.58
CA MET A 34 -6.06 -30.92 4.29
C MET A 34 -4.66 -31.06 3.67
N SER A 35 -3.61 -30.81 4.46
CA SER A 35 -2.23 -30.98 3.97
C SER A 35 -1.94 -32.41 3.52
N ALA A 36 -2.36 -33.41 4.31
CA ALA A 36 -2.21 -34.82 3.96
C ALA A 36 -2.99 -35.19 2.68
N TRP A 37 -4.18 -34.62 2.49
CA TRP A 37 -4.98 -34.82 1.28
C TRP A 37 -4.31 -34.22 0.04
N LEU A 38 -3.80 -32.99 0.12
CA LEU A 38 -3.05 -32.34 -0.96
C LEU A 38 -1.75 -33.09 -1.29
N ALA A 39 -1.03 -33.58 -0.28
CA ALA A 39 0.17 -34.40 -0.46
C ALA A 39 -0.14 -35.70 -1.22
N THR A 40 -1.24 -36.36 -0.88
CA THR A 40 -1.70 -37.57 -1.58
C THR A 40 -2.07 -37.28 -3.03
N LEU A 41 -2.68 -36.13 -3.30
CA LEU A 41 -3.04 -35.72 -4.66
C LEU A 41 -1.82 -35.33 -5.50
N SER A 42 -0.85 -34.64 -4.93
CA SER A 42 0.38 -34.22 -5.63
C SER A 42 1.23 -35.42 -6.10
N THR A 43 1.20 -36.52 -5.35
CA THR A 43 1.97 -37.74 -5.61
C THR A 43 1.19 -38.79 -6.43
N ALA A 44 -0.10 -38.55 -6.70
CA ALA A 44 -0.95 -39.47 -7.43
C ALA A 44 -0.48 -39.65 -8.90
N PRO A 45 -0.09 -40.86 -9.33
CA PRO A 45 0.56 -41.08 -10.62
C PRO A 45 -0.39 -41.02 -11.83
N TRP A 46 -1.71 -41.00 -11.62
CA TRP A 46 -2.71 -41.36 -12.63
C TRP A 46 -3.53 -40.21 -13.21
N CYS A 47 -3.31 -38.95 -12.81
CA CYS A 47 -4.31 -37.90 -13.09
C CYS A 47 -3.82 -36.52 -13.49
N TRP A 48 -2.53 -36.18 -13.31
CA TRP A 48 -2.07 -34.79 -13.46
C TRP A 48 -0.99 -34.61 -14.52
N SER A 49 -1.17 -33.59 -15.36
CA SER A 49 -0.08 -33.04 -16.18
C SER A 49 1.03 -32.49 -15.29
N SER A 50 2.23 -32.29 -15.85
CA SER A 50 3.36 -31.73 -15.10
C SER A 50 3.02 -30.39 -14.44
N HIS A 51 2.29 -29.53 -15.17
CA HIS A 51 1.80 -28.25 -14.66
C HIS A 51 0.80 -28.42 -13.50
N GLN A 52 -0.16 -29.35 -13.63
CA GLN A 52 -1.14 -29.62 -12.56
C GLN A 52 -0.50 -30.16 -11.28
N ARG A 53 0.56 -30.98 -11.40
CA ARG A 53 1.33 -31.43 -10.22
C ARG A 53 2.05 -30.29 -9.55
N GLN A 54 2.66 -29.41 -10.34
CA GLN A 54 3.36 -28.24 -9.82
C GLN A 54 2.40 -27.34 -9.03
N THR A 55 1.21 -27.06 -9.57
CA THR A 55 0.18 -26.29 -8.85
C THR A 55 -0.28 -26.96 -7.56
N LEU A 56 -0.41 -28.30 -7.53
CA LEU A 56 -0.76 -29.03 -6.30
C LEU A 56 0.38 -28.99 -5.28
N GLN A 57 1.63 -29.00 -5.73
CA GLN A 57 2.81 -28.87 -4.88
C GLN A 57 2.88 -27.47 -4.24
N GLU A 58 2.62 -26.42 -5.02
CA GLU A 58 2.53 -25.04 -4.52
C GLU A 58 1.40 -24.89 -3.48
N MET A 59 0.24 -25.51 -3.71
CA MET A 59 -0.86 -25.53 -2.73
C MET A 59 -0.48 -26.26 -1.44
N LEU A 60 0.31 -27.33 -1.53
CA LEU A 60 0.80 -28.09 -0.38
C LEU A 60 1.80 -27.26 0.44
N GLU A 61 2.71 -26.54 -0.21
CA GLU A 61 3.66 -25.65 0.46
C GLU A 61 2.96 -24.50 1.18
N LEU A 62 1.92 -23.92 0.55
CA LEU A 62 1.05 -22.94 1.19
C LEU A 62 0.29 -23.52 2.38
N ALA A 63 -0.23 -24.74 2.28
CA ALA A 63 -0.85 -25.42 3.41
C ALA A 63 0.16 -25.59 4.56
N HIS A 64 1.41 -25.94 4.28
CA HIS A 64 2.45 -26.01 5.33
C HIS A 64 2.80 -24.65 5.94
N LEU A 65 2.80 -23.58 5.15
CA LEU A 65 3.07 -22.21 5.63
C LEU A 65 1.92 -21.69 6.52
N VAL A 66 0.67 -21.91 6.11
CA VAL A 66 -0.53 -21.50 6.86
C VAL A 66 -0.73 -22.36 8.12
N CYS A 67 -0.43 -23.66 8.04
CA CYS A 67 -0.66 -24.61 9.12
C CYS A 67 0.53 -24.77 10.07
N GLY A 68 1.66 -24.09 9.81
CA GLY A 68 2.88 -24.14 10.63
C GLY A 68 3.63 -25.47 10.53
N GLY A 69 4.51 -25.61 9.54
CA GLY A 69 5.37 -26.79 9.38
C GLY A 69 6.73 -26.46 8.75
N SER A 70 7.78 -26.82 9.47
CA SER A 70 9.21 -26.60 9.22
C SER A 70 9.77 -27.07 7.87
N GLY A 71 10.46 -26.15 7.18
CA GLY A 71 11.75 -26.34 6.47
C GLY A 71 11.84 -27.36 5.32
N ARG A 72 12.17 -26.85 4.11
CA ARG A 72 13.33 -27.29 3.31
C ARG A 72 13.54 -26.40 2.08
N GLU A 73 14.80 -25.98 1.90
CA GLU A 73 15.32 -25.30 0.71
C GLU A 73 15.37 -26.25 -0.50
N SER A 74 14.96 -25.80 -1.69
CA SER A 74 15.59 -26.20 -2.96
C SER A 74 15.11 -25.38 -4.16
N GLY A 75 16.06 -24.89 -4.96
CA GLY A 75 15.96 -24.89 -6.44
C GLY A 75 15.45 -23.62 -7.13
N ARG A 76 16.39 -22.84 -7.69
CA ARG A 76 16.14 -21.68 -8.57
C ARG A 76 15.52 -22.08 -9.92
N SER A 77 14.45 -21.37 -10.30
CA SER A 77 14.10 -21.00 -11.68
C SER A 77 13.30 -19.70 -11.62
N ASP A 78 13.43 -18.83 -12.63
CA ASP A 78 12.96 -17.43 -12.74
C ASP A 78 11.49 -17.14 -12.35
N GLN A 79 11.17 -17.33 -11.07
CA GLN A 79 10.03 -16.78 -10.36
C GLN A 79 10.44 -15.38 -9.90
N VAL A 80 9.49 -14.46 -9.70
CA VAL A 80 9.75 -13.37 -8.76
C VAL A 80 10.08 -14.04 -7.43
N ALA A 81 11.38 -14.13 -7.13
CA ALA A 81 11.88 -14.93 -6.04
C ALA A 81 11.09 -14.57 -4.77
N PRO A 82 10.75 -15.53 -3.91
CA PRO A 82 10.19 -15.25 -2.58
C PRO A 82 10.94 -14.10 -1.90
N ASP A 83 12.24 -14.00 -2.14
CA ASP A 83 13.13 -12.90 -1.80
C ASP A 83 12.64 -11.51 -2.22
N ARG A 84 12.11 -11.29 -3.43
CA ARG A 84 11.60 -9.97 -3.86
C ARG A 84 10.34 -9.57 -3.11
N VAL A 85 9.42 -10.50 -2.84
CA VAL A 85 8.22 -10.19 -2.03
C VAL A 85 8.65 -9.86 -0.60
N LEU A 86 9.51 -10.68 -0.01
CA LEU A 86 10.05 -10.44 1.33
C LEU A 86 10.83 -9.13 1.41
N ASN A 87 11.63 -8.80 0.39
CA ASN A 87 12.34 -7.52 0.29
C ASN A 87 11.34 -6.35 0.23
N VAL A 88 10.32 -6.42 -0.63
CA VAL A 88 9.31 -5.35 -0.70
C VAL A 88 8.62 -5.17 0.65
N LEU A 89 8.22 -6.26 1.32
CA LEU A 89 7.57 -6.21 2.63
C LEU A 89 8.49 -5.66 3.72
N GLY A 90 9.78 -6.02 3.69
CA GLY A 90 10.79 -5.53 4.62
C GLY A 90 11.16 -4.06 4.42
N GLU A 91 10.91 -3.49 3.24
CA GLU A 91 11.21 -2.09 2.93
C GLU A 91 9.99 -1.16 3.08
N ARG A 92 8.81 -1.71 3.43
CA ARG A 92 7.58 -0.93 3.63
C ARG A 92 7.56 -0.22 4.97
N THR A 93 6.89 0.93 5.01
CA THR A 93 6.76 1.75 6.22
C THR A 93 5.31 2.10 6.54
N SER A 94 4.97 2.01 7.83
CA SER A 94 3.79 2.61 8.45
C SER A 94 4.13 3.85 9.27
N ARG A 95 5.42 4.17 9.45
CA ARG A 95 5.89 5.37 10.17
C ARG A 95 5.47 6.65 9.48
N PHE A 96 5.55 6.68 8.15
CA PHE A 96 5.16 7.84 7.33
C PHE A 96 3.86 7.55 6.59
N VAL A 97 2.90 8.45 6.76
CA VAL A 97 1.60 8.44 6.08
C VAL A 97 1.48 9.69 5.24
N VAL A 98 0.90 9.58 4.04
CA VAL A 98 0.66 10.73 3.17
C VAL A 98 -0.81 11.14 3.23
N VAL A 99 -1.08 12.38 3.61
CA VAL A 99 -2.42 12.98 3.65
C VAL A 99 -2.59 13.90 2.44
N LEU A 100 -3.63 13.66 1.65
CA LEU A 100 -4.00 14.49 0.51
C LEU A 100 -5.20 15.34 0.87
N GLU A 101 -4.97 16.64 1.04
CA GLU A 101 -6.02 17.63 1.27
C GLU A 101 -6.52 18.18 -0.06
N GLY A 102 -7.64 17.63 -0.53
CA GLY A 102 -8.40 18.18 -1.62
C GLY A 102 -7.73 18.21 -3.00
N VAL A 103 -6.69 17.40 -3.23
CA VAL A 103 -6.06 17.22 -4.55
C VAL A 103 -7.14 16.91 -5.59
N ARG A 104 -7.37 17.82 -6.53
CA ARG A 104 -8.51 17.75 -7.47
C ARG A 104 -8.17 16.96 -8.72
N ASN A 105 -6.91 16.99 -9.16
CA ASN A 105 -6.51 16.33 -10.39
C ASN A 105 -6.29 14.82 -10.15
N SER A 106 -7.08 13.99 -10.83
CA SER A 106 -6.98 12.53 -10.76
C SER A 106 -5.63 12.00 -11.26
N ALA A 107 -4.93 12.71 -12.16
CA ALA A 107 -3.61 12.34 -12.63
C ALA A 107 -2.55 12.54 -11.52
N ASN A 108 -2.62 13.67 -10.80
CA ASN A 108 -1.72 13.93 -9.67
C ASN A 108 -1.92 12.89 -8.57
N GLN A 109 -3.18 12.57 -8.23
CA GLN A 109 -3.46 11.52 -7.24
C GLN A 109 -2.88 10.18 -7.66
N GLN A 110 -3.06 9.76 -8.91
CA GLN A 110 -2.49 8.49 -9.41
C GLN A 110 -0.96 8.46 -9.37
N MET A 111 -0.31 9.58 -9.71
CA MET A 111 1.14 9.70 -9.64
C MET A 111 1.64 9.67 -8.19
N ILE A 112 0.91 10.27 -7.26
CA ILE A 112 1.21 10.21 -5.82
C ILE A 112 1.06 8.78 -5.30
N LEU A 113 -0.03 8.09 -5.63
CA LEU A 113 -0.23 6.68 -5.26
C LEU A 113 0.92 5.81 -5.75
N ARG A 114 1.29 5.94 -7.02
CA ARG A 114 2.42 5.23 -7.60
C ARG A 114 3.74 5.55 -6.88
N THR A 115 3.96 6.82 -6.55
CA THR A 115 5.17 7.26 -5.83
C THR A 115 5.22 6.68 -4.43
N CYS A 116 4.10 6.70 -3.71
CA CYS A 116 3.98 6.13 -2.37
C CYS A 116 4.27 4.63 -2.38
N GLU A 117 3.65 3.89 -3.31
CA GLU A 117 3.88 2.45 -3.47
C GLU A 117 5.35 2.14 -3.77
N ALA A 118 5.94 2.84 -4.75
CA ALA A 118 7.33 2.65 -5.15
C ALA A 118 8.33 2.97 -4.03
N LEU A 119 8.02 3.94 -3.16
CA LEU A 119 8.87 4.30 -2.03
C LEU A 119 8.62 3.45 -0.78
N GLY A 120 7.61 2.58 -0.79
CA GLY A 120 7.27 1.69 0.32
C GLY A 120 6.32 2.30 1.37
N ILE A 121 5.68 3.43 1.09
CA ILE A 121 4.63 3.99 1.96
C ILE A 121 3.43 3.06 1.96
N GLN A 122 2.95 2.67 3.14
CA GLN A 122 1.81 1.75 3.23
C GLN A 122 0.46 2.45 3.15
N GLU A 123 0.35 3.67 3.67
CA GLU A 123 -0.94 4.27 3.98
C GLU A 123 -1.07 5.70 3.45
N LEU A 124 -2.22 5.98 2.83
CA LEU A 124 -2.59 7.32 2.38
C LEU A 124 -3.96 7.70 2.91
N TRP A 125 -4.06 8.95 3.36
CA TRP A 125 -5.27 9.55 3.89
C TRP A 125 -5.81 10.58 2.92
N LEU A 126 -7.10 10.55 2.69
CA LEU A 126 -7.79 11.45 1.77
C LEU A 126 -8.78 12.29 2.58
N VAL A 127 -8.63 13.60 2.52
CA VAL A 127 -9.54 14.55 3.16
C VAL A 127 -9.99 15.59 2.12
N PRO A 128 -11.29 15.91 2.04
CA PRO A 128 -11.75 16.99 1.17
C PRO A 128 -11.16 18.33 1.63
N PRO A 129 -11.07 19.34 0.73
CA PRO A 129 -10.72 20.68 1.16
C PRO A 129 -11.86 21.26 2.03
N PRO A 130 -11.58 22.25 2.90
CA PRO A 130 -12.60 22.86 3.75
C PRO A 130 -13.78 23.44 2.96
N SER A 131 -14.92 23.48 3.64
CA SER A 131 -16.26 23.73 3.07
C SER A 131 -16.31 24.96 2.15
N GLY A 132 -16.75 24.77 0.90
CA GLY A 132 -16.93 25.85 -0.09
C GLY A 132 -16.18 25.64 -1.41
N ALA A 133 -15.15 24.80 -1.44
CA ALA A 133 -14.47 24.42 -2.68
C ALA A 133 -15.26 23.31 -3.40
N LYS A 134 -15.46 23.44 -4.72
CA LYS A 134 -16.05 22.38 -5.56
C LYS A 134 -15.12 21.17 -5.58
N TYR A 135 -15.30 20.24 -4.64
CA TYR A 135 -14.57 18.99 -4.58
C TYR A 135 -15.44 17.87 -5.16
N ARG A 136 -15.07 17.39 -6.34
CA ARG A 136 -15.47 16.04 -6.76
C ARG A 136 -14.36 15.13 -6.31
N ALA A 137 -14.66 14.23 -5.36
CA ALA A 137 -13.75 13.16 -5.02
C ALA A 137 -13.32 12.49 -6.33
N ALA A 138 -12.05 12.67 -6.70
CA ALA A 138 -11.56 12.06 -7.91
C ALA A 138 -11.74 10.56 -7.72
N MET A 139 -12.56 9.97 -8.57
CA MET A 139 -12.69 8.53 -8.61
C MET A 139 -11.33 7.99 -9.00
N VAL A 140 -10.67 7.30 -8.07
CA VAL A 140 -9.52 6.45 -8.36
C VAL A 140 -10.07 5.28 -9.20
N ARG A 141 -10.39 5.55 -10.46
CA ARG A 141 -10.97 4.60 -11.43
C ARG A 141 -10.11 4.44 -12.68
N SER A 142 -9.20 5.37 -12.94
CA SER A 142 -8.29 5.27 -14.07
C SER A 142 -7.05 4.49 -13.67
N ARG A 143 -6.82 3.35 -14.32
CA ARG A 143 -5.68 2.45 -14.10
C ARG A 143 -4.40 2.90 -14.83
N HIS A 144 -4.45 3.98 -15.61
CA HIS A 144 -3.39 4.29 -16.58
C HIS A 144 -2.12 4.88 -15.94
N ALA A 145 -2.24 5.81 -14.98
CA ALA A 145 -1.06 6.42 -14.37
C ALA A 145 -0.59 5.70 -13.09
N SER A 146 -1.52 5.15 -12.28
CA SER A 146 -1.17 4.41 -11.05
C SER A 146 -0.66 2.99 -11.32
N ARG A 147 -0.98 2.40 -12.49
CA ARG A 147 -0.70 1.01 -12.85
C ARG A 147 -1.12 -0.01 -11.77
N GLY A 148 -2.24 0.26 -11.07
CA GLY A 148 -2.77 -0.64 -10.05
C GLY A 148 -2.11 -0.53 -8.67
N ALA A 149 -1.24 0.46 -8.45
CA ALA A 149 -0.58 0.71 -7.16
C ALA A 149 -1.58 0.84 -6.00
N GLU A 150 -2.78 1.36 -6.26
CA GLU A 150 -3.85 1.51 -5.28
C GLU A 150 -4.26 0.19 -4.60
N ARG A 151 -3.99 -0.96 -5.24
CA ARG A 151 -4.28 -2.29 -4.68
C ARG A 151 -3.37 -2.64 -3.51
N PHE A 152 -2.16 -2.09 -3.47
CA PHE A 152 -1.17 -2.42 -2.46
C PHE A 152 -1.10 -1.37 -1.35
N LEU A 153 -1.90 -0.32 -1.44
CA LEU A 153 -1.91 0.79 -0.49
C LEU A 153 -3.17 0.73 0.36
N THR A 154 -3.04 1.11 1.62
CA THR A 154 -4.17 1.30 2.53
C THR A 154 -4.69 2.72 2.35
N LEU A 155 -5.91 2.88 1.81
CA LEU A 155 -6.54 4.19 1.63
C LEU A 155 -7.58 4.44 2.71
N ARG A 156 -7.40 5.51 3.50
CA ARG A 156 -8.39 5.97 4.47
C ARG A 156 -8.98 7.31 4.04
N ARG A 157 -10.28 7.47 4.26
CA ARG A 157 -11.02 8.68 3.91
C ARG A 157 -11.54 9.32 5.18
N PHE A 158 -11.32 10.62 5.30
CA PHE A 158 -11.80 11.45 6.38
C PHE A 158 -12.77 12.48 5.81
N ALA A 159 -13.77 12.87 6.60
CA ALA A 159 -14.76 13.87 6.22
C ALA A 159 -14.22 15.29 6.46
N THR A 160 -13.43 15.49 7.51
CA THR A 160 -12.93 16.82 7.89
C THR A 160 -11.46 16.79 8.32
N VAL A 161 -10.83 17.98 8.39
CA VAL A 161 -9.46 18.16 8.85
C VAL A 161 -9.33 17.82 10.34
N GLU A 162 -10.36 18.10 11.14
CA GLU A 162 -10.37 17.78 12.56
C GLU A 162 -10.33 16.27 12.81
N GLU A 163 -10.99 15.47 11.98
CA GLU A 163 -10.91 14.01 12.08
C GLU A 163 -9.49 13.50 11.79
N VAL A 164 -8.80 14.09 10.80
CA VAL A 164 -7.39 13.79 10.51
C VAL A 164 -6.51 14.13 11.71
N ALA A 165 -6.69 15.32 12.31
CA ALA A 165 -5.93 15.75 13.47
C ALA A 165 -6.21 14.88 14.71
N ALA A 166 -7.46 14.49 14.94
CA ALA A 166 -7.85 13.58 16.01
C ALA A 166 -7.23 12.20 15.81
N CYS A 167 -7.22 11.71 14.57
CA CYS A 167 -6.60 10.44 14.20
C CYS A 167 -5.07 10.46 14.42
N CYS A 168 -4.39 11.56 14.06
CA CYS A 168 -2.96 11.73 14.32
C CYS A 168 -2.66 11.61 15.82
N LYS A 169 -3.47 12.27 16.67
CA LYS A 169 -3.34 12.18 18.12
C LYS A 169 -3.56 10.75 18.64
N ALA A 170 -4.60 10.08 18.15
CA ALA A 170 -4.91 8.70 18.54
C ALA A 170 -3.79 7.72 18.17
N GLU A 171 -3.16 7.91 17.01
CA GLU A 171 -2.05 7.08 16.52
C GLU A 171 -0.66 7.57 16.95
N SER A 172 -0.58 8.59 17.81
CA SER A 172 0.68 9.21 18.27
C SER A 172 1.59 9.63 17.10
N ARG A 173 1.00 10.28 16.10
CA ARG A 173 1.66 10.82 14.91
C ARG A 173 1.70 12.34 14.96
N GLU A 174 2.80 12.92 14.50
CA GLU A 174 2.87 14.35 14.21
C GLU A 174 2.36 14.65 12.80
N LEU A 175 1.51 15.67 12.72
CA LEU A 175 0.95 16.17 11.47
C LEU A 175 1.88 17.26 10.92
N TRP A 176 2.52 17.00 9.79
CA TRP A 176 3.43 17.93 9.13
C TRP A 176 2.82 18.45 7.84
N ALA A 177 2.76 19.76 7.65
CA ALA A 177 2.17 20.39 6.48
C ALA A 177 3.25 20.82 5.47
N SER A 178 3.15 20.37 4.22
CA SER A 178 3.98 20.87 3.12
C SER A 178 3.49 22.26 2.65
N TYR A 179 4.10 23.31 3.19
CA TYR A 179 3.64 24.68 2.98
C TYR A 179 4.76 25.56 2.44
N CYS A 180 4.53 26.21 1.29
CA CYS A 180 5.48 27.16 0.71
C CYS A 180 5.04 28.59 1.01
N PRO A 181 5.73 29.31 1.92
CA PRO A 181 5.37 30.68 2.24
C PRO A 181 5.71 31.65 1.08
N PRO A 182 4.88 32.67 0.81
CA PRO A 182 5.05 33.60 -0.33
C PRO A 182 6.24 34.56 -0.16
N ALA A 183 6.65 34.84 1.08
CA ALA A 183 7.94 35.43 1.42
C ALA A 183 8.62 34.45 2.37
N ARG A 184 9.96 34.33 2.38
CA ARG A 184 10.71 33.45 3.31
C ARG A 184 10.54 33.78 4.81
N THR A 185 9.52 34.55 5.16
CA THR A 185 9.14 35.02 6.49
C THR A 185 7.62 34.94 6.61
N ASP A 186 7.18 34.17 7.61
CA ASP A 186 5.86 34.08 8.21
C ASP A 186 4.68 33.74 7.28
N GLY A 187 4.21 32.49 7.38
CA GLY A 187 2.93 32.06 6.80
C GLY A 187 1.73 32.73 7.48
N PRO A 188 0.51 32.58 6.92
CA PRO A 188 -0.70 33.02 7.59
C PRO A 188 -0.77 32.34 8.96
N ALA A 189 -0.94 33.16 10.00
CA ALA A 189 -1.04 32.76 11.42
C ALA A 189 0.25 32.32 12.13
N GLY A 190 1.38 33.01 11.91
CA GLY A 190 2.57 32.85 12.79
C GLY A 190 3.22 31.47 12.74
N ILE A 191 2.86 30.67 11.74
CA ILE A 191 3.45 29.36 11.49
C ILE A 191 4.77 29.57 10.77
N VAL A 192 5.85 29.23 11.47
CA VAL A 192 7.21 29.24 10.92
C VAL A 192 7.38 27.95 10.12
N ALA A 193 7.52 28.08 8.81
CA ALA A 193 7.86 26.96 7.94
C ALA A 193 9.37 26.73 7.96
N VAL A 194 9.79 25.48 8.19
CA VAL A 194 11.20 25.11 8.21
C VAL A 194 11.60 24.40 6.91
N PRO A 195 12.83 24.61 6.41
CA PRO A 195 13.29 23.87 5.24
C PRO A 195 13.44 22.39 5.60
N LEU A 196 12.95 21.50 4.74
CA LEU A 196 13.14 20.06 4.90
C LEU A 196 14.56 19.66 4.49
N VAL A 197 15.51 19.90 5.39
CA VAL A 197 16.94 19.62 5.27
C VAL A 197 17.49 19.15 6.63
N HIS A 198 18.64 18.49 6.61
CA HIS A 198 19.29 17.99 7.82
C HIS A 198 19.58 19.13 8.81
N GLY A 199 19.31 18.90 10.10
CA GLY A 199 19.50 19.87 11.18
C GLY A 199 18.40 20.95 11.32
N SER A 200 17.45 21.04 10.38
CA SER A 200 16.31 21.98 10.47
C SER A 200 15.01 21.33 10.98
N VAL A 201 15.00 20.01 11.09
CA VAL A 201 13.86 19.22 11.55
C VAL A 201 14.29 18.31 12.71
N PRO A 202 13.35 17.86 13.58
CA PRO A 202 13.67 16.97 14.69
C PRO A 202 14.37 15.67 14.24
N HIS A 203 15.29 15.16 15.06
CA HIS A 203 15.92 13.87 14.85
C HIS A 203 15.99 13.10 16.18
N PRO A 204 15.54 11.83 16.25
CA PRO A 204 14.93 11.05 15.16
C PRO A 204 13.57 11.62 14.73
N LEU A 205 13.17 11.36 13.48
CA LEU A 205 11.86 11.81 12.98
C LEU A 205 10.72 11.07 13.73
N PRO A 206 9.63 11.75 14.12
CA PRO A 206 8.49 11.07 14.74
C PRO A 206 7.74 10.16 13.74
N ARG A 207 6.67 9.50 14.19
CA ARG A 207 5.69 8.96 13.24
C ARG A 207 4.98 10.14 12.58
N LEU A 208 4.94 10.21 11.26
CA LEU A 208 4.49 11.40 10.54
C LEU A 208 3.23 11.13 9.73
N ALA A 209 2.32 12.10 9.75
CA ALA A 209 1.30 12.31 8.74
C ALA A 209 1.69 13.55 7.94
N LEU A 210 2.21 13.35 6.72
CA LEU A 210 2.63 14.42 5.83
C LEU A 210 1.45 14.89 4.97
N VAL A 211 1.06 16.14 5.13
CA VAL A 211 -0.04 16.74 4.37
C VAL A 211 0.45 17.45 3.12
N LEU A 212 -0.20 17.14 2.01
CA LEU A 212 -0.06 17.80 0.72
C LEU A 212 -1.37 18.49 0.35
N GLY A 213 -1.28 19.76 -0.01
CA GLY A 213 -2.44 20.60 -0.32
C GLY A 213 -2.99 20.45 -1.74
N THR A 214 -4.05 21.21 -2.00
CA THR A 214 -4.73 21.27 -3.29
C THR A 214 -3.89 22.02 -4.33
N GLU A 215 -4.06 21.67 -5.62
CA GLU A 215 -3.43 22.42 -6.70
C GLU A 215 -3.93 23.87 -6.74
N GLY A 216 -3.00 24.83 -6.68
CA GLY A 216 -3.28 26.27 -6.71
C GLY A 216 -3.42 26.86 -5.32
N ASP A 217 -4.40 26.41 -4.54
CA ASP A 217 -4.72 26.96 -3.22
C ASP A 217 -3.74 26.51 -2.12
N GLY A 218 -3.01 25.41 -2.35
CA GLY A 218 -2.10 24.84 -1.37
C GLY A 218 -2.84 24.18 -0.21
N ILE A 219 -2.21 24.20 0.98
CA ILE A 219 -2.79 23.66 2.22
C ILE A 219 -3.72 24.70 2.84
N SER A 220 -4.87 24.27 3.36
CA SER A 220 -5.81 25.19 3.97
C SER A 220 -5.30 25.77 5.29
N ALA A 221 -5.81 26.95 5.66
CA ALA A 221 -5.52 27.55 6.96
C ALA A 221 -6.00 26.67 8.13
N GLU A 222 -7.03 25.85 7.93
CA GLU A 222 -7.53 24.91 8.93
C GLU A 222 -6.53 23.80 9.21
N MET A 223 -6.02 23.18 8.15
CA MET A 223 -4.99 22.16 8.24
C MET A 223 -3.69 22.71 8.82
N LEU A 224 -3.28 23.91 8.40
CA LEU A 224 -2.10 24.58 8.96
C LEU A 224 -2.23 24.82 10.48
N ARG A 225 -3.40 25.21 10.98
CA ARG A 225 -3.63 25.37 12.44
C ARG A 225 -3.54 24.05 13.20
N CYS A 226 -3.88 22.94 12.56
CA CYS A 226 -3.80 21.60 13.18
C CYS A 226 -2.40 20.99 13.08
N ALA A 227 -1.56 21.45 12.15
CA ALA A 227 -0.23 20.91 11.92
C ALA A 227 0.73 21.22 13.08
N ASN A 228 1.52 20.21 13.46
CA ASN A 228 2.61 20.34 14.44
C ASN A 228 3.79 21.12 13.85
N LEU A 229 4.06 20.94 12.55
CA LEU A 229 5.17 21.58 11.86
C LEU A 229 4.79 21.89 10.42
N ALA A 230 5.20 23.05 9.91
CA ALA A 230 5.17 23.35 8.48
C ALA A 230 6.56 23.16 7.89
N VAL A 231 6.65 22.44 6.78
CA VAL A 231 7.92 22.18 6.09
C VAL A 231 7.83 22.60 4.63
N PHE A 232 8.96 22.97 4.04
CA PHE A 232 9.05 23.30 2.62
C PHE A 232 10.31 22.75 1.96
N LEU A 233 10.23 22.55 0.64
CA LEU A 233 11.39 22.27 -0.20
C LEU A 233 12.03 23.61 -0.59
N PRO A 234 13.31 23.86 -0.28
CA PRO A 234 14.00 25.07 -0.74
C PRO A 234 13.98 25.15 -2.26
N MET A 235 13.44 26.25 -2.78
CA MET A 235 13.39 26.57 -4.20
C MET A 235 14.23 27.83 -4.47
N TYR A 236 14.93 27.84 -5.60
CA TYR A 236 15.88 28.90 -5.98
C TYR A 236 15.60 29.51 -7.36
N GLY A 237 14.49 29.12 -7.99
CA GLY A 237 14.06 29.62 -9.30
C GLY A 237 12.89 30.62 -9.17
N PHE A 238 12.39 31.07 -10.32
CA PHE A 238 11.26 32.00 -10.41
C PHE A 238 9.89 31.36 -10.08
N MET A 239 9.81 30.03 -10.08
CA MET A 239 8.57 29.32 -9.78
C MET A 239 8.26 29.36 -8.28
N GLN A 240 6.98 29.59 -7.95
CA GLN A 240 6.52 29.70 -6.56
C GLN A 240 6.27 28.35 -5.89
N SER A 241 6.03 27.30 -6.68
CA SER A 241 5.78 25.94 -6.18
C SER A 241 6.12 24.88 -7.23
N LEU A 242 6.21 23.63 -6.78
CA LEU A 242 6.30 22.46 -7.64
C LEU A 242 4.91 21.84 -7.84
N ASN A 243 4.77 21.02 -8.88
CA ASN A 243 3.60 20.14 -8.99
C ASN A 243 3.49 19.24 -7.74
N VAL A 244 2.27 19.06 -7.22
CA VAL A 244 2.03 18.34 -5.97
C VAL A 244 2.55 16.89 -5.97
N ALA A 245 2.48 16.18 -7.11
CA ALA A 245 3.03 14.83 -7.22
C ALA A 245 4.57 14.82 -7.21
N VAL A 246 5.20 15.82 -7.85
CA VAL A 246 6.66 16.00 -7.82
C VAL A 246 7.11 16.34 -6.39
N ALA A 247 6.42 17.27 -5.73
CA ALA A 247 6.69 17.65 -4.35
C ALA A 247 6.57 16.44 -3.41
N CYS A 248 5.52 15.63 -3.56
CA CYS A 248 5.34 14.39 -2.81
C CYS A 248 6.57 13.49 -2.87
N GLY A 249 7.04 13.16 -4.09
CA GLY A 249 8.20 12.28 -4.26
C GLY A 249 9.48 12.86 -3.67
N MET A 250 9.74 14.16 -3.88
CA MET A 250 10.92 14.82 -3.33
C MET A 250 10.91 14.91 -1.80
N ILE A 251 9.76 15.18 -1.19
CA ILE A 251 9.62 15.23 0.27
C ILE A 251 9.83 13.83 0.85
N LEU A 252 9.14 12.82 0.32
CA LEU A 252 9.26 11.45 0.81
C LEU A 252 10.70 10.94 0.71
N GLN A 253 11.36 11.18 -0.42
CA GLN A 253 12.76 10.77 -0.58
C GLN A 253 13.66 11.42 0.48
N ARG A 254 13.50 12.72 0.72
CA ARG A 254 14.26 13.40 1.78
C ARG A 254 13.94 12.87 3.18
N LEU A 255 12.69 12.52 3.47
CA LEU A 255 12.33 11.92 4.76
C LEU A 255 13.04 10.57 4.95
N PHE A 256 13.15 9.75 3.91
CA PHE A 256 13.91 8.50 3.96
C PHE A 256 15.42 8.72 4.06
N ASP A 257 15.97 9.73 3.40
CA ASP A 257 17.39 10.09 3.56
C ASP A 257 17.70 10.58 5.00
N LEU A 258 16.74 11.26 5.63
CA LEU A 258 16.84 11.76 7.02
C LEU A 258 16.57 10.69 8.09
N CYS A 259 15.82 9.64 7.76
CA CYS A 259 15.44 8.55 8.66
C CYS A 259 15.34 7.23 7.89
N PRO A 260 16.49 6.61 7.51
CA PRO A 260 16.51 5.33 6.82
C PRO A 260 15.83 4.21 7.62
N GLU A 261 15.89 4.30 8.95
CA GLU A 261 15.29 3.36 9.91
C GLU A 261 13.75 3.44 9.98
N ALA A 262 13.11 4.29 9.17
CA ALA A 262 11.66 4.34 9.05
C ALA A 262 11.07 3.11 8.34
N ARG A 263 11.88 2.32 7.63
CA ARG A 263 11.44 1.16 6.84
C ARG A 263 11.34 -0.11 7.70
N GLY A 264 10.51 -1.05 7.25
CA GLY A 264 10.34 -2.37 7.85
C GLY A 264 9.41 -2.42 9.06
N ASP A 265 8.59 -1.39 9.27
CA ASP A 265 7.76 -1.25 10.48
C ASP A 265 6.25 -1.48 10.22
N ILE A 266 5.88 -2.07 9.09
CA ILE A 266 4.47 -2.39 8.81
C ILE A 266 3.99 -3.56 9.69
N PRO A 267 2.75 -3.51 10.22
CA PRO A 267 2.21 -4.57 11.06
C PRO A 267 2.14 -5.97 10.40
N PRO A 268 2.31 -7.07 11.15
CA PRO A 268 2.33 -8.43 10.60
C PRO A 268 1.04 -8.83 9.85
N GLU A 269 -0.11 -8.29 10.23
CA GLU A 269 -1.38 -8.48 9.52
C GLU A 269 -1.36 -7.86 8.12
N ILE A 270 -0.77 -6.68 7.96
CA ILE A 270 -0.63 -6.01 6.67
C ILE A 270 0.39 -6.76 5.81
N GLN A 271 1.50 -7.20 6.41
CA GLN A 271 2.51 -8.02 5.71
C GLN A 271 1.89 -9.28 5.10
N ARG A 272 1.10 -10.03 5.88
CA ARG A 272 0.41 -11.24 5.42
C ARG A 272 -0.58 -10.95 4.30
N HIS A 273 -1.36 -9.86 4.43
CA HIS A 273 -2.32 -9.47 3.39
C HIS A 273 -1.63 -9.15 2.06
N LEU A 274 -0.57 -8.34 2.09
CA LEU A 274 0.18 -7.97 0.89
C LEU A 274 0.90 -9.16 0.25
N ALA A 275 1.47 -10.05 1.05
CA ALA A 275 2.08 -11.29 0.57
C ALA A 275 1.07 -12.13 -0.22
N ALA A 276 -0.16 -12.30 0.30
CA ALA A 276 -1.22 -13.00 -0.39
C ALA A 276 -1.62 -12.30 -1.71
N MET A 277 -1.73 -10.97 -1.71
CA MET A 277 -2.09 -10.20 -2.91
C MET A 277 -1.05 -10.30 -4.03
N LEU A 278 0.24 -10.15 -3.70
CA LEU A 278 1.34 -10.23 -4.67
C LEU A 278 1.43 -11.61 -5.31
N HIS A 279 1.17 -12.66 -4.54
CA HIS A 279 1.13 -14.04 -5.05
C HIS A 279 -0.04 -14.25 -6.04
N HIS A 280 -1.23 -13.71 -5.75
CA HIS A 280 -2.38 -13.80 -6.65
C HIS A 280 -2.15 -13.09 -8.00
N LEU A 281 -1.44 -11.96 -8.01
CA LEU A 281 -1.14 -11.23 -9.25
C LEU A 281 -0.17 -12.00 -10.15
N HIS A 282 0.86 -12.63 -9.58
CA HIS A 282 1.79 -13.45 -10.35
C HIS A 282 1.11 -14.68 -10.97
N ILE A 283 0.16 -15.29 -10.26
CA ILE A 283 -0.60 -16.43 -10.79
C ILE A 283 -1.69 -15.98 -11.79
N GLY A 284 -2.16 -14.74 -11.72
CA GLY A 284 -3.21 -14.21 -12.58
C GLY A 284 -2.74 -13.60 -13.90
N GLU A 285 -1.46 -13.24 -14.03
CA GLU A 285 -0.94 -12.59 -15.25
C GLU A 285 -0.61 -13.57 -16.40
N GLU A 286 -0.65 -14.88 -16.20
CA GLU A 286 -0.47 -15.85 -17.30
C GLU A 286 -1.74 -16.12 -18.14
N GLU A 287 -2.95 -15.74 -17.70
CA GLU A 287 -4.17 -16.06 -18.46
C GLU A 287 -5.20 -14.93 -18.64
N ASP A 288 -5.03 -13.74 -18.06
CA ASP A 288 -6.14 -12.75 -18.03
C ASP A 288 -5.92 -11.51 -18.89
N GLN A 289 -5.99 -11.68 -20.22
CA GLN A 289 -6.20 -10.56 -21.16
C GLN A 289 -7.69 -10.20 -21.35
N ASP A 290 -8.66 -10.88 -20.71
CA ASP A 290 -10.09 -10.68 -21.03
C ASP A 290 -11.09 -10.55 -19.86
N ALA A 291 -10.73 -10.71 -18.58
CA ALA A 291 -11.70 -10.51 -17.50
C ALA A 291 -11.86 -9.04 -17.10
N LYS A 292 -12.90 -8.40 -17.66
CA LYS A 292 -13.52 -7.21 -17.06
C LYS A 292 -14.08 -7.56 -15.67
N VAL A 293 -13.35 -7.19 -14.62
CA VAL A 293 -13.85 -7.23 -13.25
C VAL A 293 -14.99 -6.22 -13.10
N GLN A 294 -16.24 -6.70 -13.11
CA GLN A 294 -17.40 -5.93 -12.69
C GLN A 294 -17.47 -5.90 -11.16
N PHE A 295 -17.57 -4.71 -10.59
CA PHE A 295 -17.90 -4.53 -9.17
C PHE A 295 -19.42 -4.62 -9.00
N PRO A 296 -19.92 -5.23 -7.91
CA PRO A 296 -21.35 -5.25 -7.63
C PRO A 296 -21.86 -3.81 -7.37
N PRO A 297 -23.13 -3.52 -7.69
CA PRO A 297 -23.71 -2.22 -7.42
C PRO A 297 -23.79 -1.97 -5.90
N LEU A 298 -23.54 -0.73 -5.51
CA LEU A 298 -23.70 -0.25 -4.14
C LEU A 298 -25.21 -0.11 -3.88
N GLU A 299 -25.72 -0.81 -2.87
CA GLU A 299 -27.00 -0.48 -2.21
C GLU A 299 -26.83 0.75 -1.30
#